data_AF-A0A0D6ZYK4-F1
#
_entry.id   AF-A0A0D6ZYK4-F1
#
_cell.length_a   1.000
_cell.length_b   1.000
_cell.length_c   1.000
_cell.angle_alpha   90.00
_cell.angle_beta   90.00
_cell.angle_gamma   90.00
#
_symmetry.space_group_name_H-M   'P 1'
#
loop_
_entity.id
_entity.type
_entity.pdbx_description
1 polymer ?
#
loop_
_entity_poly.entity_id
_entity_poly.type
_entity_poly.pdbx_seq_one_letter_code
_entity_poly.pdbx_strand_id
1 'polypeptide(L)'
;PEEFEELHIFAEILPCKSNSLAFPFGGFVLNFNISTKLHHDHMDLKTGCGVLVIGYHKGGDLCLLEPGLVIEAQNGDFIFFRSRDISYFNLHY
;
A
#
# COMPACT_ATOMS: atom_id res chain seq x y z
N PRO A 1 12.01 4.68 14.27
CA PRO A 1 12.01 3.22 14.59
C PRO A 1 12.93 2.49 13.61
N GLU A 2 13.40 1.29 13.93
CA GLU A 2 14.35 0.55 13.09
C GLU A 2 13.84 0.36 11.66
N GLU A 3 12.58 -0.02 11.49
CA GLU A 3 11.93 -0.25 10.19
C GLU A 3 11.82 1.04 9.36
N PHE A 4 11.67 2.19 10.01
CA PHE A 4 11.67 3.50 9.35
C PHE A 4 13.07 3.83 8.82
N GLU A 5 14.11 3.61 9.62
CA GLU A 5 15.48 3.89 9.21
C GLU A 5 15.92 2.99 8.05
N GLU A 6 15.46 1.73 8.03
CA GLU A 6 15.74 0.83 6.91
C GLU A 6 15.04 1.26 5.61
N LEU A 7 13.77 1.69 5.69
CA LEU A 7 13.07 2.28 4.55
C LEU A 7 13.74 3.54 4.05
N HIS A 8 14.15 4.40 4.98
CA HIS A 8 14.88 5.62 4.69
C HIS A 8 16.17 5.33 3.91
N ILE A 9 17.02 4.44 4.41
CA ILE A 9 18.25 4.01 3.72
C ILE A 9 17.92 3.47 2.33
N PHE A 10 16.90 2.62 2.21
CA PHE A 10 16.50 2.08 0.91
C PHE A 10 16.07 3.18 -0.06
N ALA A 11 15.24 4.13 0.39
CA ALA A 11 14.75 5.23 -0.41
C ALA A 11 15.87 6.20 -0.84
N GLU A 12 16.89 6.42 -0.02
CA GLU A 12 18.06 7.25 -0.35
C GLU A 12 18.97 6.62 -1.43
N ILE A 13 19.03 5.29 -1.49
CA ILE A 13 19.91 4.57 -2.44
C ILE A 13 19.24 4.40 -3.82
N LEU A 14 17.94 4.68 -3.94
CA LEU A 14 17.23 4.53 -5.20
C LEU A 14 17.88 5.39 -6.32
N PRO A 15 18.08 4.81 -7.51
CA PRO A 15 18.66 5.53 -8.63
C PRO A 15 17.79 6.73 -9.01
N CYS A 16 18.42 7.78 -9.53
CA CYS A 16 17.86 9.10 -9.91
C CYS A 16 17.90 10.23 -8.85
N LYS A 17 18.47 10.02 -7.65
CA LYS A 17 18.74 11.09 -6.65
C LYS A 17 17.53 11.96 -6.28
N SER A 18 16.32 11.49 -6.54
CA SER A 18 15.08 12.18 -6.20
C SER A 18 14.40 11.43 -5.06
N ASN A 19 14.13 12.11 -3.96
CA ASN A 19 13.33 11.56 -2.88
C ASN A 19 11.97 11.10 -3.45
N SER A 20 11.51 9.92 -3.04
CA SER A 20 10.16 9.46 -3.36
C SER A 20 9.14 10.48 -2.86
N LEU A 21 8.08 10.73 -3.65
CA LEU A 21 6.95 11.56 -3.24
C LEU A 21 6.23 11.02 -2.00
N ALA A 22 6.40 9.73 -1.71
CA ALA A 22 5.87 9.05 -0.54
C ALA A 22 7.00 8.63 0.42
N PHE A 23 8.08 9.40 0.54
CA PHE A 23 9.16 9.11 1.50
C PHE A 23 8.61 8.73 2.90
N PRO A 24 9.09 7.64 3.54
CA PRO A 24 10.24 6.82 3.15
C PRO A 24 9.89 5.60 2.27
N PHE A 25 8.69 5.52 1.70
CA PHE A 25 8.33 4.45 0.76
C PHE A 25 9.09 4.61 -0.55
N GLY A 26 9.63 3.51 -1.08
CA GLY A 26 10.42 3.51 -2.32
C GLY A 26 9.63 3.86 -3.58
N GLY A 27 8.29 3.86 -3.52
CA GLY A 27 7.41 4.23 -4.62
C GLY A 27 6.01 4.60 -4.13
N PHE A 28 5.20 5.10 -5.06
CA PHE A 28 3.80 5.44 -4.85
C PHE A 28 2.99 5.09 -6.10
N VAL A 29 1.80 4.55 -5.90
CA VAL A 29 0.86 4.19 -6.97
C VAL A 29 -0.44 4.94 -6.76
N LEU A 30 -0.95 5.56 -7.82
CA LEU A 30 -2.24 6.25 -7.81
C LEU A 30 -3.27 5.42 -8.59
N ASN A 31 -4.31 4.97 -7.88
CA ASN A 31 -5.39 4.17 -8.43
C ASN A 31 -6.65 5.02 -8.58
N PHE A 32 -7.16 5.15 -9.81
CA PHE A 32 -8.40 5.89 -10.09
C PHE A 32 -9.56 4.92 -10.35
N ASN A 33 -10.33 4.60 -9.31
CA ASN A 33 -11.51 3.72 -9.39
C ASN A 33 -11.22 2.36 -10.07
N ILE A 34 -10.01 1.83 -9.89
CA ILE A 34 -9.63 0.53 -10.47
C ILE A 34 -9.87 -0.61 -9.47
N SER A 35 -10.16 -1.81 -9.95
CA SER A 35 -10.08 -3.03 -9.10
C SER A 35 -8.81 -3.79 -9.44
N THR A 36 -7.97 -4.00 -8.43
CA THR A 36 -6.76 -4.80 -8.52
C THR A 36 -7.11 -6.28 -8.47
N LYS A 37 -6.28 -7.11 -9.10
CA LYS A 37 -6.35 -8.56 -8.93
C LYS A 37 -5.67 -8.94 -7.63
N LEU A 38 -6.02 -10.10 -7.08
CA LEU A 38 -5.32 -10.69 -5.92
C LEU A 38 -3.80 -10.78 -6.21
N HIS A 39 -3.00 -10.16 -5.36
CA HIS A 39 -1.54 -10.16 -5.48
C HIS A 39 -0.83 -9.93 -4.13
N HIS A 40 0.49 -10.09 -4.16
CA HIS A 40 1.42 -9.71 -3.10
C HIS A 40 2.46 -8.73 -3.64
N ASP A 41 2.96 -7.87 -2.77
CA ASP A 41 4.13 -7.04 -3.07
C ASP A 41 5.39 -7.72 -2.55
N HIS A 42 5.91 -8.69 -3.31
CA HIS A 42 7.07 -9.50 -2.90
C HIS A 42 8.34 -8.70 -2.63
N MET A 43 8.41 -7.45 -3.12
CA MET A 43 9.55 -6.54 -2.94
C MET A 43 9.47 -5.73 -1.64
N ASP A 44 8.36 -5.80 -0.91
CA ASP A 44 8.21 -5.15 0.40
C ASP A 44 8.86 -6.01 1.49
N LEU A 45 10.19 -6.05 1.49
CA LEU A 45 10.96 -7.07 2.21
C LEU A 45 10.74 -7.06 3.72
N LYS A 46 10.76 -5.86 4.32
CA LYS A 46 10.73 -5.65 5.76
C LYS A 46 9.62 -4.72 6.24
N THR A 47 8.89 -4.07 5.33
CA THR A 47 7.78 -3.19 5.67
C THR A 47 6.50 -3.70 5.03
N GLY A 48 5.65 -2.80 4.52
CA GLY A 48 4.37 -3.13 3.95
C GLY A 48 3.83 -2.00 3.11
N CYS A 49 2.63 -2.21 2.58
CA CYS A 49 1.92 -1.25 1.76
C CYS A 49 0.99 -0.40 2.62
N GLY A 50 0.98 0.90 2.35
CA GLY A 50 0.01 1.85 2.90
C GLY A 50 -0.96 2.30 1.82
N VAL A 51 -2.26 2.14 2.06
CA VAL A 51 -3.33 2.59 1.18
C VAL A 51 -4.01 3.80 1.82
N LEU A 52 -3.89 4.96 1.18
CA LEU A 52 -4.64 6.17 1.53
C LEU A 52 -5.85 6.28 0.61
N VAL A 53 -7.05 6.31 1.17
CA VAL A 53 -8.29 6.44 0.41
C VAL A 53 -8.69 7.91 0.31
N ILE A 54 -8.92 8.38 -0.92
CA ILE A 54 -9.28 9.78 -1.20
C ILE A 54 -10.54 9.83 -2.06
N GLY A 55 -11.51 10.62 -1.60
CA GLY A 55 -12.77 10.86 -2.28
C GLY A 55 -13.90 9.96 -1.78
N TYR A 56 -15.14 10.37 -2.05
CA TYR A 56 -16.33 9.58 -1.73
C TYR A 56 -16.61 8.59 -2.86
N HIS A 57 -16.79 7.32 -2.51
CA HIS A 57 -17.09 6.25 -3.45
C HIS A 57 -18.07 5.23 -2.87
N LYS A 58 -18.55 4.33 -3.73
CA LYS A 58 -19.25 3.10 -3.34
C LYS A 58 -18.38 1.92 -3.75
N GLY A 59 -18.42 0.83 -2.99
CA GLY A 59 -17.51 -0.30 -3.22
C GLY A 59 -16.05 0.11 -3.05
N GLY A 60 -15.14 -0.61 -3.70
CA GLY A 60 -13.69 -0.37 -3.56
C GLY A 60 -13.08 -0.90 -2.27
N ASP A 61 -13.83 -1.63 -1.45
CA ASP A 61 -13.39 -2.17 -0.16
C ASP A 61 -12.10 -3.01 -0.32
N LEU A 62 -11.20 -2.87 0.64
CA LEU A 62 -9.91 -3.57 0.65
C LEU A 62 -10.08 -4.95 1.28
N CYS A 63 -9.72 -5.98 0.54
CA CYS A 63 -9.79 -7.38 0.97
C CYS A 63 -8.39 -7.88 1.33
N LEU A 64 -8.23 -8.41 2.54
CA LEU A 64 -7.03 -9.10 3.01
C LEU A 64 -7.36 -10.59 3.13
N LEU A 65 -6.79 -11.42 2.25
CA LEU A 65 -7.23 -12.80 2.05
C LEU A 65 -6.91 -13.71 3.25
N GLU A 66 -5.66 -13.75 3.69
CA GLU A 66 -5.21 -14.67 4.75
C GLU A 66 -5.87 -14.35 6.09
N PRO A 67 -6.10 -13.08 6.47
CA PRO A 67 -6.93 -12.74 7.63
C PRO A 67 -8.43 -13.01 7.44
N GLY A 68 -8.90 -13.19 6.20
CA GLY A 68 -10.33 -13.27 5.89
C GLY A 68 -11.09 -11.97 6.17
N LEU A 69 -10.43 -10.82 6.01
CA LEU A 69 -10.96 -9.51 6.38
C LEU A 69 -11.35 -8.68 5.15
N VAL A 70 -12.52 -8.06 5.21
CA VAL A 70 -12.93 -6.99 4.27
C VAL A 70 -12.99 -5.69 5.06
N ILE A 71 -12.22 -4.71 4.62
CA ILE A 71 -12.15 -3.39 5.23
C ILE A 71 -12.95 -2.44 4.34
N GLU A 72 -14.06 -1.93 4.87
CA GLU A 72 -14.82 -0.84 4.26
C GLU A 72 -13.96 0.42 4.32
N ALA A 73 -13.23 0.69 3.24
CA ALA A 73 -12.24 1.74 3.20
C ALA A 73 -12.92 3.06 2.82
N GLN A 74 -12.94 4.03 3.74
CA GLN A 74 -13.66 5.29 3.56
C GLN A 74 -12.69 6.45 3.30
N ASN A 75 -13.23 7.56 2.79
CA ASN A 75 -12.46 8.76 2.52
C ASN A 75 -11.66 9.21 3.77
N GLY A 76 -10.33 9.29 3.62
CA GLY A 76 -9.41 9.69 4.67
C GLY A 76 -8.79 8.52 5.44
N ASP A 77 -9.25 7.29 5.24
CA ASP A 77 -8.64 6.12 5.86
C ASP A 77 -7.24 5.87 5.33
N PHE A 78 -6.34 5.53 6.26
CA PHE A 78 -5.00 5.07 5.95
C PHE A 78 -4.81 3.65 6.50
N ILE A 79 -4.77 2.68 5.60
CA ILE A 79 -4.69 1.27 5.94
C ILE A 79 -3.28 0.78 5.65
N PHE A 80 -2.61 0.25 6.68
CA PHE A 80 -1.24 -0.26 6.56
C PHE A 80 -1.19 -1.76 6.89
N PHE A 81 -0.58 -2.54 6.02
CA PHE A 81 -0.50 -3.99 6.19
C PHE A 81 0.75 -4.58 5.52
N ARG A 82 1.11 -5.79 5.92
CA ARG A 82 2.25 -6.57 5.41
C ARG A 82 1.94 -7.15 4.03
N SER A 83 2.01 -6.33 2.99
CA SER A 83 1.74 -6.66 1.58
C SER A 83 2.56 -7.83 1.01
N ARG A 84 3.74 -8.10 1.58
CA ARG A 84 4.54 -9.28 1.24
C ARG A 84 3.95 -10.59 1.78
N ASP A 85 3.34 -10.53 2.96
CA ASP A 85 2.86 -11.69 3.70
C ASP A 85 1.35 -11.94 3.51
N ILE A 86 0.62 -10.90 3.09
CA ILE A 86 -0.84 -10.91 2.94
C ILE A 86 -1.21 -10.63 1.48
N SER A 87 -1.94 -11.54 0.85
CA SER A 87 -2.55 -11.33 -0.45
C SER A 87 -3.68 -10.33 -0.32
N TYR A 88 -3.69 -9.32 -1.18
CA TYR A 88 -4.72 -8.29 -1.16
C TYR A 88 -5.25 -7.95 -2.54
N PHE A 89 -6.46 -7.40 -2.54
CA PHE A 89 -7.14 -6.84 -3.70
C PHE A 89 -8.22 -5.88 -3.22
N ASN A 90 -8.84 -5.14 -4.14
CA ASN A 90 -9.99 -4.31 -3.81
C ASN A 90 -11.21 -4.67 -4.66
N LEU A 91 -12.40 -4.53 -4.06
CA LEU A 91 -13.66 -4.75 -4.76
C LEU A 91 -13.87 -3.69 -5.86
N HIS A 92 -14.87 -3.94 -6.72
CA HIS A 92 -15.25 -2.99 -7.76
C HIS A 92 -15.85 -1.71 -7.15
N TYR A 93 -15.56 -0.57 -7.79
CA TYR A 93 -16.16 0.73 -7.52
C TYR A 93 -17.49 0.92 -8.26
#